data_AF-A0A7S0DTZ2-F1
#
_entry.id   AF-A0A7S0DTZ2-F1
#
_cell.length_a   1.000
_cell.length_b   1.000
_cell.length_c   1.000
_cell.angle_alpha   90.00
_cell.angle_beta   90.00
_cell.angle_gamma   90.00
#
_symmetry.space_group_name_H-M   'P 1'
#
loop_
_entity.id
_entity.type
_entity.pdbx_description
1 polymer ?
#
loop_
_entity_poly.entity_id
_entity_poly.type
_entity_poly.pdbx_seq_one_letter_code
_entity_poly.pdbx_strand_id
1 'polypeptide(L)'
;AKMWEMLALVRVYTRRRGEAPDLNEPSVLTHGRGGVTIKTLCSHLHRDMLKEFKYALVWGQSCKHTPQRVGKDHELMDEDVVQIFKKTAKEFGMQKKGKTLTKQGCLAEPKKEVDKKDKRGPSSNRFDGGPAKNTGRMGKSAGFA
;
A
#
# COMPACT_ATOMS: atom_id res chain seq x y z
N ALA A 1 15.87 28.52 -6.93
CA ALA A 1 16.70 27.95 -5.86
C ALA A 1 16.59 26.42 -5.91
N LYS A 2 17.37 25.77 -6.78
CA LYS A 2 17.15 24.36 -7.17
C LYS A 2 17.34 23.34 -6.04
N MET A 3 18.20 23.66 -5.08
CA MET A 3 18.52 22.77 -3.95
C MET A 3 17.31 22.51 -3.04
N TRP A 4 16.48 23.52 -2.78
CA TRP A 4 15.30 23.36 -1.90
C TRP A 4 14.26 22.43 -2.51
N GLU A 5 13.95 22.62 -3.79
CA GLU A 5 13.02 21.78 -4.55
C GLU A 5 13.48 20.32 -4.59
N MET A 6 14.79 20.08 -4.76
CA MET A 6 15.36 18.72 -4.78
C MET A 6 15.27 18.00 -3.44
N LEU A 7 15.28 18.73 -2.31
CA LEU A 7 15.20 18.13 -0.98
C LEU A 7 13.77 17.74 -0.59
N ALA A 8 12.76 18.29 -1.28
CA ALA A 8 11.33 18.04 -1.03
C ALA A 8 10.99 18.14 0.47
N LEU A 9 11.48 19.20 1.12
CA LEU A 9 11.22 19.48 2.53
C LEU A 9 9.84 20.14 2.68
N VAL A 10 9.09 19.71 3.68
CA VAL A 10 7.78 20.25 3.99
C VAL A 10 7.80 20.85 5.38
N ARG A 11 7.63 22.16 5.47
CA ARG A 11 7.57 22.91 6.73
C ARG A 11 6.12 22.98 7.18
N VAL A 12 5.86 22.51 8.39
CA VAL A 12 4.53 22.55 8.99
C VAL A 12 4.59 23.42 10.24
N TYR A 13 3.72 24.42 10.29
CA TYR A 13 3.59 25.32 11.43
C TYR A 13 2.56 24.78 12.40
N THR A 14 2.86 24.80 13.70
CA THR A 14 1.91 24.34 14.71
C THR A 14 1.24 25.52 15.39
N ARG A 15 -0.06 25.37 15.66
CA ARG A 15 -0.85 26.37 16.38
C ARG A 15 -1.42 25.76 17.66
N ARG A 16 -1.17 26.41 18.80
CA ARG A 16 -1.80 26.06 20.07
C ARG A 16 -3.20 26.65 20.17
N ARG A 17 -4.07 26.04 20.99
CA ARG A 17 -5.43 26.54 21.20
C ARG A 17 -5.38 27.87 21.94
N GLY A 18 -5.96 28.90 21.31
CA GLY A 18 -6.00 30.26 21.87
C GLY A 18 -4.78 31.10 21.53
N GLU A 19 -3.80 30.55 20.82
CA GLU A 19 -2.57 31.25 20.43
C GLU A 19 -2.51 31.45 18.92
N ALA A 20 -1.68 32.39 18.47
CA ALA A 20 -1.32 32.52 17.07
C ALA A 20 -0.45 31.31 16.64
N PRO A 21 -0.38 31.00 15.33
CA PRO A 21 0.60 30.04 14.81
C PRO A 21 2.02 30.52 15.12
N ASP A 22 2.89 29.61 15.57
CA ASP A 22 4.31 29.91 15.66
C ASP A 22 4.94 29.79 14.27
N LEU A 23 5.54 30.88 13.78
CA LEU A 23 6.18 30.97 12.47
C LEU A 23 7.71 30.85 12.55
N ASN A 24 8.28 30.88 13.76
CA ASN A 24 9.73 30.82 13.96
C ASN A 24 10.24 29.38 13.95
N GLU A 25 9.47 28.45 14.52
CA GLU A 25 9.88 27.05 14.69
C GLU A 25 8.95 26.08 13.91
N PRO A 26 9.17 25.90 12.59
CA PRO A 26 8.44 24.92 11.80
C PRO A 26 8.90 23.48 12.10
N SER A 27 7.96 22.54 12.09
CA SER A 27 8.28 21.12 12.04
C SER A 27 8.57 20.72 10.59
N VAL A 28 9.80 20.31 10.31
CA VAL A 28 10.21 19.87 8.96
C VAL A 28 9.96 18.38 8.80
N LEU A 29 9.08 18.03 7.86
CA LEU A 29 8.77 16.67 7.44
C LEU A 29 9.46 16.37 6.11
N THR A 30 9.79 15.10 5.91
CA THR A 30 10.44 14.61 4.70
C THR A 30 9.87 13.26 4.30
N HIS A 31 9.65 13.03 3.00
CA HIS A 31 9.10 11.76 2.50
C HIS A 31 9.90 10.53 2.97
N GLY A 32 11.23 10.63 3.05
CA GLY A 32 12.11 9.53 3.49
C GLY A 32 12.03 9.15 4.96
N ARG A 33 11.41 9.97 5.84
CA ARG A 33 11.32 9.72 7.30
C ARG A 33 9.94 9.23 7.75
N GLY A 34 9.20 8.57 6.85
CA GLY A 34 7.85 8.07 7.14
C GLY A 34 6.73 8.94 6.56
N GLY A 35 7.00 9.66 5.48
CA GLY A 35 6.00 10.44 4.74
C GLY A 35 5.65 11.78 5.37
N VAL A 36 4.82 12.53 4.66
CA VAL A 36 4.41 13.89 5.02
C VAL A 36 2.93 13.85 5.44
N THR A 37 2.65 13.24 6.59
CA THR A 37 1.29 13.06 7.09
C THR A 37 1.12 13.63 8.49
N ILE A 38 -0.13 13.89 8.89
CA ILE A 38 -0.49 14.29 10.26
C ILE A 38 0.02 13.27 11.29
N LYS A 39 -0.03 11.96 10.98
CA LYS A 39 0.52 10.91 11.85
C LYS A 39 2.01 11.11 12.13
N THR A 40 2.79 11.42 11.09
CA THR A 40 4.23 11.64 11.21
C THR A 40 4.52 12.92 11.99
N LEU A 41 3.75 13.99 11.73
CA LEU A 41 3.78 15.22 12.51
C LEU A 41 3.55 14.96 14.01
N CYS A 42 2.47 14.26 14.37
CA CYS A 42 2.21 13.91 15.77
C CYS A 42 3.39 13.14 16.40
N SER A 43 4.02 12.25 15.64
CA SER A 43 5.17 11.46 16.11
C SER A 43 6.43 12.31 16.32
N HIS A 44 6.61 13.36 15.49
CA HIS A 44 7.69 14.35 15.65
C HIS A 44 7.51 15.21 16.89
N LEU A 45 6.28 15.63 17.21
CA LEU A 45 6.02 16.38 18.44
C LEU A 45 6.17 15.49 19.68
N HIS A 46 5.43 14.37 19.73
CA HIS A 46 5.49 13.43 20.84
C HIS A 46 4.86 12.07 20.49
N ARG A 47 5.53 10.97 20.85
CA ARG A 47 5.08 9.60 20.52
C ARG A 47 3.68 9.26 21.03
N ASP A 48 3.30 9.76 22.21
CA ASP A 48 1.98 9.48 22.80
C ASP A 48 0.85 10.36 22.24
N MET A 49 1.19 11.45 21.54
CA MET A 49 0.18 12.34 20.95
C MET A 49 -0.69 11.62 19.92
N LEU A 50 -0.14 10.60 19.24
CA LEU A 50 -0.89 9.79 18.30
C LEU A 50 -2.01 8.99 18.97
N LYS A 51 -1.81 8.53 20.21
CA LYS A 51 -2.83 7.80 20.99
C LYS A 51 -3.96 8.75 21.38
N GLU A 52 -3.59 9.99 21.70
CA GLU A 52 -4.48 11.07 22.11
C GLU A 52 -5.16 11.78 20.94
N PHE A 53 -4.75 11.54 19.70
CA PHE A 53 -5.23 12.26 18.54
C PHE A 53 -6.73 12.01 18.27
N LYS A 54 -7.54 13.07 18.23
CA LYS A 54 -8.95 13.02 17.83
C LYS A 54 -9.15 13.46 16.39
N TYR A 55 -8.63 14.63 16.04
CA TYR A 55 -8.60 15.20 14.69
C TYR A 55 -7.59 16.35 14.65
N ALA A 56 -7.26 16.81 13.45
CA ALA A 56 -6.54 18.07 13.26
C ALA A 56 -7.40 19.05 12.47
N LEU A 57 -7.17 20.34 12.70
CA LEU A 57 -7.59 21.41 11.79
C LEU A 57 -6.36 21.85 11.01
N VAL A 58 -6.51 21.98 9.71
CA VAL A 58 -5.45 22.42 8.82
C VAL A 58 -5.89 23.70 8.11
N TRP A 59 -4.96 24.65 8.03
CA TRP A 59 -5.05 25.83 7.18
C TRP A 59 -3.89 25.77 6.21
N GLY A 60 -4.19 25.70 4.93
CA GLY A 60 -3.16 25.64 3.89
C GLY A 60 -3.71 25.05 2.61
N GLN A 61 -2.81 24.80 1.66
CA GLN A 61 -3.18 24.32 0.33
C GLN A 61 -3.54 22.83 0.32
N SER A 62 -3.18 22.08 1.36
CA SER A 62 -3.51 20.65 1.49
C SER A 62 -5.00 20.39 1.60
N CYS A 63 -5.76 21.39 2.04
CA CYS A 63 -7.19 21.32 2.25
C CYS A 63 -7.95 22.15 1.22
N LYS A 64 -9.13 21.66 0.82
CA LYS A 64 -9.98 22.36 -0.15
C LYS A 64 -10.72 23.55 0.48
N HIS A 65 -11.06 23.43 1.76
CA HIS A 65 -11.71 24.49 2.54
C HIS A 65 -10.89 24.77 3.79
N THR A 66 -10.84 26.02 4.22
CA THR A 66 -9.99 26.42 5.34
C THR A 66 -10.81 27.11 6.43
N PRO A 67 -10.77 26.63 7.69
CA PRO A 67 -10.14 25.40 8.17
C PRO A 67 -10.92 24.13 7.80
N GLN A 68 -10.20 23.06 7.46
CA GLN A 68 -10.77 21.72 7.26
C GLN A 68 -10.36 20.78 8.38
N ARG A 69 -11.31 19.95 8.81
CA ARG A 69 -11.09 18.87 9.76
C ARG A 69 -10.53 17.65 9.04
N VAL A 70 -9.37 17.18 9.48
CA VAL A 70 -8.65 16.08 8.85
C VAL A 70 -8.33 14.96 9.84
N GLY A 71 -8.14 13.75 9.29
CA GLY A 71 -7.69 12.58 10.00
C GLY A 71 -6.16 12.48 10.08
N LYS A 72 -5.67 11.40 10.68
CA LYS A 72 -4.23 11.11 10.83
C LYS A 72 -3.53 10.77 9.51
N ASP A 73 -4.28 10.27 8.53
CA ASP A 73 -3.76 9.78 7.25
C ASP A 73 -3.74 10.90 6.17
N HIS A 74 -4.10 12.13 6.55
CA HIS A 74 -4.06 13.28 5.65
C HIS A 74 -2.62 13.70 5.36
N GLU A 75 -2.34 13.92 4.07
CA GLU A 75 -1.06 14.42 3.57
C GLU A 75 -0.97 15.94 3.71
N LEU A 76 0.17 16.43 4.21
CA LEU A 76 0.43 17.86 4.41
C LEU A 76 1.29 18.41 3.27
N MET A 77 1.16 19.71 3.01
CA MET A 77 1.98 20.45 2.05
C MET A 77 2.83 21.52 2.75
N ASP A 78 3.79 22.08 2.02
CA ASP A 78 4.70 23.09 2.57
C ASP A 78 3.91 24.32 3.03
N GLU A 79 4.32 24.89 4.16
CA GLU A 79 3.73 26.05 4.81
C GLU A 79 2.32 25.83 5.39
N ASP A 80 1.88 24.58 5.52
CA ASP A 80 0.62 24.28 6.20
C ASP A 80 0.68 24.64 7.69
N VAL A 81 -0.42 25.22 8.19
CA VAL A 81 -0.63 25.45 9.62
C VAL A 81 -1.56 24.37 10.16
N VAL A 82 -1.15 23.74 11.27
CA VAL A 82 -1.88 22.60 11.87
C VAL A 82 -2.18 22.87 13.34
N GLN A 83 -3.42 22.59 13.73
CA GLN A 83 -3.85 22.54 15.11
C GLN A 83 -4.35 21.14 15.46
N ILE A 84 -3.71 20.52 16.45
CA ILE A 84 -4.01 19.15 16.89
C ILE A 84 -5.04 19.18 18.03
N PHE A 85 -6.12 18.41 17.91
CA PHE A 85 -7.12 18.24 18.96
C PHE A 85 -6.99 16.86 19.60
N LYS A 86 -6.88 16.87 20.93
CA LYS A 86 -6.79 15.67 21.76
C LYS A 86 -8.16 15.12 22.12
N LYS A 87 -8.25 13.81 22.30
CA LYS A 87 -9.41 13.10 22.85
C LYS A 87 -9.58 13.49 24.32
N THR A 88 -10.82 13.61 24.77
CA THR A 88 -11.11 13.82 26.19
C THR A 88 -10.87 12.53 26.96
N ALA A 89 -10.54 12.62 28.27
CA ALA A 89 -10.27 11.47 29.13
C ALA A 89 -11.39 10.39 29.11
N LYS A 90 -12.66 10.79 28.90
CA LYS A 90 -13.79 9.87 28.74
C LYS A 90 -13.69 8.96 27.50
N GLU A 91 -13.14 9.48 26.40
CA GLU A 91 -13.00 8.74 25.13
C GLU A 91 -11.79 7.80 25.13
N PHE A 92 -10.81 8.04 26.02
CA PHE A 92 -9.61 7.23 26.15
C PHE A 92 -9.90 5.80 26.65
N GLY A 93 -10.82 5.67 27.60
CA GLY A 93 -11.16 4.39 28.25
C GLY A 93 -11.95 3.41 27.39
N MET A 94 -12.52 3.85 26.27
CA MET A 94 -13.47 3.05 25.48
C MET A 94 -12.80 2.03 24.55
N GLN A 95 -11.47 2.11 24.35
CA GLN A 95 -10.73 1.19 23.47
C GLN A 95 -10.44 -0.19 24.10
N LYS A 96 -10.77 -0.42 25.38
CA LYS A 96 -10.53 -1.70 26.08
C LYS A 96 -11.74 -2.65 26.17
N LYS A 97 -12.88 -2.35 25.54
CA LYS A 97 -14.00 -3.28 25.40
C LYS A 97 -14.17 -3.69 23.93
N GLY A 98 -13.52 -4.77 23.51
CA GLY A 98 -13.74 -5.37 22.18
C GLY A 98 -12.48 -5.89 21.49
N LYS A 99 -11.79 -6.86 22.09
CA LYS A 99 -11.05 -7.88 21.32
C LYS A 99 -11.49 -9.25 21.80
N THR A 100 -12.71 -9.61 21.43
CA THR A 100 -13.10 -11.03 21.31
C THR A 100 -12.45 -11.55 20.03
N LEU A 101 -11.75 -12.66 20.14
CA LEU A 101 -11.10 -13.38 19.03
C LEU A 101 -12.09 -13.64 17.89
N THR A 102 -11.73 -13.27 16.67
CA THR A 102 -12.09 -14.03 15.47
C THR A 102 -10.81 -14.64 14.90
N LYS A 103 -10.60 -15.92 15.22
CA LYS A 103 -9.82 -16.83 14.36
C LYS A 103 -10.58 -16.98 13.05
N GLN A 104 -9.90 -16.73 11.93
CA GLN A 104 -10.16 -17.13 10.53
C GLN A 104 -9.69 -15.97 9.65
N GLY A 105 -8.75 -16.09 8.74
CA GLY A 105 -7.98 -17.20 8.23
C GLY A 105 -6.88 -16.63 7.34
N CYS A 106 -5.93 -17.49 6.98
CA CYS A 106 -4.91 -17.22 5.98
C CYS A 106 -5.55 -16.70 4.69
N LEU A 107 -5.19 -15.48 4.26
CA LEU A 107 -5.25 -15.10 2.86
C LEU A 107 -3.81 -14.88 2.42
N ALA A 108 -3.34 -15.88 1.67
CA ALA A 108 -2.05 -15.93 1.04
C ALA A 108 -1.83 -14.73 0.11
N GLU A 109 -0.57 -14.34 -0.04
CA GLU A 109 -0.15 -13.36 -1.03
C GLU A 109 -0.54 -13.82 -2.45
N PRO A 110 -1.11 -12.95 -3.30
CA PRO A 110 -1.31 -13.28 -4.70
C PRO A 110 0.06 -13.34 -5.39
N LYS A 111 0.50 -14.55 -5.76
CA LYS A 111 1.63 -14.73 -6.68
C LYS A 111 1.24 -14.08 -8.02
N LYS A 112 2.09 -13.17 -8.50
CA LYS A 112 2.00 -12.57 -9.84
C LYS A 112 2.06 -13.69 -10.89
N GLU A 113 0.96 -13.89 -11.60
CA GLU A 113 0.90 -14.74 -12.78
C GLU A 113 1.53 -13.97 -13.95
N VAL A 114 2.62 -14.50 -14.50
CA VAL A 114 3.27 -13.95 -15.70
C VAL A 114 2.58 -14.60 -16.90
N ASP A 115 1.75 -13.83 -17.59
CA ASP A 115 1.13 -14.19 -18.86
C ASP A 115 2.22 -14.58 -19.88
N LYS A 116 2.22 -15.84 -20.31
CA LYS A 116 3.03 -16.33 -21.43
C LYS A 116 2.09 -16.88 -22.50
N LYS A 117 1.61 -15.99 -23.37
CA LYS A 117 0.74 -16.34 -24.49
C LYS A 117 1.26 -15.74 -25.79
N ASP A 118 2.37 -16.27 -26.28
CA ASP A 118 2.78 -16.09 -27.67
C ASP A 118 2.74 -17.43 -28.43
N LYS A 119 1.63 -17.56 -29.16
CA LYS A 119 1.47 -18.04 -30.55
C LYS A 119 2.10 -19.38 -30.95
N ARG A 120 1.23 -20.38 -31.10
CA ARG A 120 1.43 -21.59 -31.90
C ARG A 120 1.34 -21.27 -33.40
N GLY A 121 2.31 -21.80 -34.17
CA GLY A 121 2.16 -22.23 -35.57
C GLY A 121 3.37 -21.88 -36.46
N PRO A 122 3.74 -22.69 -37.49
CA PRO A 122 3.34 -24.06 -37.82
C PRO A 122 4.51 -25.07 -37.79
N SER A 123 4.21 -26.33 -37.44
CA SER A 123 5.13 -27.46 -37.57
C SER A 123 5.28 -27.87 -39.03
N SER A 124 6.52 -27.90 -39.54
CA SER A 124 6.85 -28.52 -40.83
C SER A 124 7.78 -29.72 -40.61
N ASN A 125 7.30 -30.86 -41.11
CA ASN A 125 7.86 -32.16 -41.44
C ASN A 125 9.30 -32.52 -41.07
N ARG A 126 9.43 -33.78 -40.61
CA ARG A 126 10.47 -34.82 -40.85
C ARG A 126 10.82 -35.51 -39.52
N PHE A 127 10.80 -36.82 -39.30
CA PHE A 127 10.90 -38.02 -40.15
C PHE A 127 10.41 -39.18 -39.25
N ASP A 128 9.45 -40.00 -39.68
CA ASP A 128 9.23 -41.33 -39.07
C ASP A 128 8.87 -42.31 -40.19
N GLY A 129 9.82 -43.18 -40.48
CA GLY A 129 9.73 -44.21 -41.51
C GLY A 129 10.49 -45.44 -41.03
N GLY A 130 9.77 -46.52 -40.77
CA GLY A 130 10.35 -47.82 -40.43
C GLY A 130 9.27 -48.85 -40.08
N PRO A 131 8.90 -49.77 -41.01
CA PRO A 131 7.73 -50.62 -40.87
C PRO A 131 7.97 -51.90 -40.07
N ALA A 132 6.87 -52.36 -39.45
CA ALA A 132 6.72 -53.62 -38.73
C ALA A 132 7.03 -54.84 -39.62
N LYS A 133 7.78 -55.79 -39.05
CA LYS A 133 8.06 -57.10 -39.67
C LYS A 133 6.86 -58.02 -39.50
N ASN A 134 6.23 -58.35 -40.61
CA ASN A 134 5.21 -59.37 -40.77
C ASN A 134 5.88 -60.75 -40.84
N THR A 135 5.54 -61.68 -39.93
CA THR A 135 5.94 -63.09 -40.03
C THR A 135 4.70 -63.90 -40.39
N GLY A 136 4.73 -64.43 -41.61
CA GLY A 136 3.61 -65.13 -42.22
C GLY A 136 3.38 -66.53 -41.63
N ARG A 137 2.10 -66.90 -41.52
CA ARG A 137 1.65 -68.28 -41.43
C ARG A 137 0.58 -68.49 -42.51
N MET A 138 1.03 -68.95 -43.68
CA MET A 138 0.16 -69.35 -44.79
C MET A 138 -0.37 -70.77 -44.57
N GLY A 139 -1.60 -71.00 -45.03
CA GLY A 139 -1.96 -72.22 -45.77
C GLY A 139 -2.57 -73.36 -44.97
N LYS A 140 -3.91 -73.39 -44.95
CA LYS A 140 -4.70 -74.64 -44.97
C LYS A 140 -5.05 -74.96 -46.43
N SER A 141 -4.80 -76.20 -46.85
CA SER A 141 -5.48 -76.95 -47.93
C SER A 141 -5.07 -78.42 -47.74
N ALA A 142 -5.96 -79.37 -47.41
CA ALA A 142 -6.80 -80.15 -48.34
C ALA A 142 -5.98 -80.64 -49.56
N GLY A 143 -5.85 -81.92 -49.90
CA GLY A 143 -6.41 -83.20 -49.45
C GLY A 143 -6.14 -84.24 -50.55
N PHE A 144 -6.44 -85.51 -50.25
CA PHE A 144 -6.66 -86.63 -51.19
C PHE A 144 -5.49 -87.31 -51.94
N ALA A 145 -5.71 -88.63 -52.05
CA ALA A 145 -5.07 -89.69 -52.85
C ALA A 145 -3.81 -90.34 -52.27
#